data_AF-A0A3A0DCA3-F1
#
_entry.id   AF-A0A3A0DCA3-F1
#
_cell.length_a   1.000
_cell.length_b   1.000
_cell.length_c   1.000
_cell.angle_alpha   90.00
_cell.angle_beta   90.00
_cell.angle_gamma   90.00
#
_symmetry.space_group_name_H-M   'P 1'
#
loop_
_entity.id
_entity.type
_entity.pdbx_description
1 polymer ?
#
loop_
_entity_poly.entity_id
_entity_poly.type
_entity_poly.pdbx_seq_one_letter_code
_entity_poly.pdbx_strand_id
1 'polypeptide(L)'
;MRPSQQRRRKTVGRIALTLAGLYLLLLIPASNPPEPAASDKQPFVWNKDEYWQALEDRFKNARQQGCEELAPVIAAEFAYGHRLLDSLDADTRQPADALFAEIERIVFEAAPQVGACPQKLPGYTQFQTRLRRLVKTQSQQWDFSEAATRNRIYRLLYGSRAALEEVMLQAPQDSLPALARGQEEPSQTPLAKILGATIHSGDILVSRGGAPTSALIARGNDYPGNFSHIALVHVDEKTSLASIVEAHIERGVAIATLEEYLRDKKLRVMVLRLRADLPALVADPLLPHKAAAAALQQAREQHIPYDFEMNYHDDSKQFCSEVASAAYRKFGVNLWMGISHISTPGVSAWLAAFGVKHFETQEPADLEYDPQLRVVAEWRDPETLYHDHIDNAVIDAMLEGAEAGDRLGYAWYLLPLA
;
A
#
# COMPACT_ATOMS: atom_id res chain seq x y z
N MET A 1 34.21 45.74 -39.59
CA MET A 1 33.63 44.61 -38.83
C MET A 1 34.72 43.60 -38.56
N ARG A 2 35.00 43.27 -37.28
CA ARG A 2 36.19 42.50 -36.87
C ARG A 2 35.99 40.98 -37.14
N PRO A 3 36.96 40.28 -37.77
CA PRO A 3 36.87 38.85 -38.13
C PRO A 3 36.58 37.90 -36.95
N SER A 4 36.83 38.33 -35.70
CA SER A 4 36.50 37.57 -34.49
C SER A 4 35.00 37.42 -34.22
N GLN A 5 34.17 38.40 -34.59
CA GLN A 5 32.72 38.36 -34.38
C GLN A 5 32.01 37.40 -35.36
N GLN A 6 32.50 37.32 -36.59
CA GLN A 6 31.93 36.43 -37.62
C GLN A 6 32.24 34.95 -37.32
N ARG A 7 33.43 34.66 -36.81
CA ARG A 7 33.82 33.31 -36.36
C ARG A 7 32.98 32.87 -35.16
N ARG A 8 32.74 33.77 -34.21
CA ARG A 8 31.88 33.52 -33.04
C ARG A 8 30.42 33.28 -33.43
N ARG A 9 29.86 34.05 -34.38
CA ARG A 9 28.51 33.82 -34.93
C ARG A 9 28.37 32.46 -35.62
N LYS A 10 29.38 32.04 -36.40
CA LYS A 10 29.37 30.71 -37.05
C LYS A 10 29.44 29.57 -36.03
N THR A 11 30.24 29.71 -34.97
CA THR A 11 30.30 28.71 -33.89
C THR A 11 28.99 28.62 -33.11
N VAL A 12 28.40 29.76 -32.73
CA VAL A 12 27.10 29.81 -32.04
C VAL A 12 26.00 29.21 -32.92
N GLY A 13 25.97 29.54 -34.22
CA GLY A 13 25.01 28.95 -35.16
C GLY A 13 25.15 27.44 -35.29
N ARG A 14 26.38 26.90 -35.31
CA ARG A 14 26.63 25.46 -35.32
C ARG A 14 26.16 24.78 -34.04
N ILE A 15 26.48 25.35 -32.87
CA ILE A 15 26.02 24.82 -31.57
C ILE A 15 24.48 24.82 -31.52
N ALA A 16 23.83 25.90 -31.93
CA ALA A 16 22.38 25.98 -31.96
C ALA A 16 21.75 24.94 -32.91
N LEU A 17 22.34 24.73 -34.09
CA LEU A 17 21.89 23.69 -35.02
C LEU A 17 22.09 22.28 -34.48
N THR A 18 23.21 22.01 -33.80
CA THR A 18 23.45 20.72 -33.16
C THR A 18 22.48 20.47 -32.01
N LEU A 19 22.23 21.47 -31.15
CA LEU A 19 21.26 21.36 -30.06
C LEU A 19 19.84 21.20 -30.59
N ALA A 20 19.46 21.92 -31.65
CA ALA A 20 18.17 21.76 -32.31
C ALA A 20 18.05 20.36 -32.94
N GLY A 21 19.11 19.85 -33.58
CA GLY A 21 19.16 18.49 -34.11
C GLY A 21 19.02 17.42 -33.03
N LEU A 22 19.72 17.57 -31.90
CA LEU A 22 19.59 16.68 -30.75
C LEU A 22 18.18 16.73 -30.14
N TYR A 23 17.60 17.92 -30.01
CA TYR A 23 16.24 18.09 -29.52
C TYR A 23 15.22 17.42 -30.46
N LEU A 24 15.36 17.59 -31.78
CA LEU A 24 14.52 16.91 -32.77
C LEU A 24 14.68 15.39 -32.73
N LEU A 25 15.86 14.86 -32.42
CA LEU A 25 16.06 13.44 -32.21
C LEU A 25 15.36 12.93 -30.94
N LEU A 26 15.38 13.70 -29.85
CA LEU A 26 14.69 13.37 -28.60
C LEU A 26 13.16 13.46 -28.73
N LEU A 27 12.64 14.08 -29.79
CA LEU A 27 11.20 14.11 -30.11
C LEU A 27 10.72 12.85 -30.84
N ILE A 28 11.63 11.96 -31.25
CA ILE A 28 11.26 10.67 -31.88
C ILE A 28 10.88 9.71 -30.75
N PRO A 29 9.62 9.26 -30.67
CA PRO A 29 9.20 8.34 -29.63
C PRO A 29 9.88 6.97 -29.81
N ALA A 30 10.15 6.30 -28.70
CA ALA A 30 10.50 4.89 -28.74
C ALA A 30 9.36 4.09 -29.37
N SER A 31 9.70 3.00 -30.07
CA SER A 31 8.70 2.03 -30.53
C SER A 31 7.92 1.48 -29.33
N ASN A 32 6.61 1.33 -29.50
CA ASN A 32 5.76 0.74 -28.46
C ASN A 32 6.33 -0.64 -28.07
N PRO A 33 6.36 -0.96 -26.77
CA PRO A 33 6.73 -2.29 -26.32
C PRO A 33 5.75 -3.31 -26.89
N PRO A 34 6.18 -4.58 -27.06
CA PRO A 34 5.27 -5.66 -27.40
C PRO A 34 4.18 -5.77 -26.32
N GLU A 35 2.99 -6.19 -26.72
CA GLU A 35 1.92 -6.48 -25.75
C GLU A 35 2.39 -7.59 -24.79
N PRO A 36 2.22 -7.41 -23.47
CA PRO A 36 2.55 -8.43 -22.50
C PRO A 36 1.81 -9.74 -22.76
N ALA A 37 2.43 -10.86 -22.35
CA ALA A 37 1.75 -12.14 -22.37
C ALA A 37 0.52 -12.10 -21.45
N ALA A 38 -0.58 -12.71 -21.87
CA ALA A 38 -1.77 -12.83 -21.05
C ALA A 38 -1.47 -13.59 -19.75
N SER A 39 -1.96 -13.08 -18.63
CA SER A 39 -1.87 -13.76 -17.33
C SER A 39 -2.90 -14.87 -17.22
N ASP A 40 -2.57 -15.95 -16.51
CA ASP A 40 -3.52 -16.97 -16.06
C ASP A 40 -4.28 -16.54 -14.78
N LYS A 41 -3.86 -15.43 -14.15
CA LYS A 41 -4.49 -14.89 -12.95
C LYS A 41 -5.67 -14.01 -13.32
N GLN A 42 -6.57 -13.85 -12.36
CA GLN A 42 -7.76 -13.03 -12.51
C GLN A 42 -7.82 -12.06 -11.32
N PRO A 43 -8.20 -10.80 -11.57
CA PRO A 43 -8.38 -9.84 -10.48
C PRO A 43 -9.51 -10.29 -9.55
N PHE A 44 -9.35 -9.98 -8.27
CA PHE A 44 -10.41 -10.14 -7.29
C PHE A 44 -11.58 -9.22 -7.65
N VAL A 45 -12.77 -9.80 -7.71
CA VAL A 45 -14.02 -9.08 -7.92
C VAL A 45 -14.97 -9.33 -6.77
N TRP A 46 -15.58 -8.27 -6.24
CA TRP A 46 -16.60 -8.41 -5.21
C TRP A 46 -17.88 -9.04 -5.77
N ASN A 47 -18.35 -8.53 -6.92
CA ASN A 47 -19.57 -8.95 -7.61
C ASN A 47 -20.80 -9.06 -6.66
N LYS A 48 -21.10 -7.94 -6.00
CA LYS A 48 -22.09 -7.84 -4.90
C LYS A 48 -22.96 -6.59 -5.01
N ASP A 49 -23.21 -6.10 -6.23
CA ASP A 49 -23.86 -4.81 -6.46
C ASP A 49 -25.24 -4.70 -5.79
N GLU A 50 -26.06 -5.74 -5.87
CA GLU A 50 -27.36 -5.79 -5.16
C GLU A 50 -27.20 -5.70 -3.65
N TYR A 51 -26.17 -6.34 -3.09
CA TYR A 51 -25.87 -6.29 -1.66
C TYR A 51 -25.38 -4.90 -1.24
N TRP A 52 -24.52 -4.27 -2.03
CA TRP A 52 -24.05 -2.90 -1.80
C TRP A 52 -25.21 -1.89 -1.86
N GLN A 53 -26.11 -2.03 -2.83
CA GLN A 53 -27.31 -1.22 -2.91
C GLN A 53 -28.21 -1.40 -1.68
N ALA A 54 -28.36 -2.63 -1.17
CA ALA A 54 -29.13 -2.89 0.04
C ALA A 54 -28.50 -2.25 1.30
N LEU A 55 -27.16 -2.22 1.42
CA LEU A 55 -26.48 -1.53 2.51
C LEU A 55 -26.67 -0.01 2.44
N GLU A 56 -26.64 0.57 1.25
CA GLU A 56 -26.91 1.99 1.02
C GLU A 56 -28.34 2.35 1.42
N ASP A 57 -29.33 1.53 1.06
CA ASP A 57 -30.72 1.74 1.47
C ASP A 57 -30.89 1.57 2.98
N ARG A 58 -30.18 0.62 3.60
CA ARG A 58 -30.12 0.48 5.07
C ARG A 58 -29.55 1.74 5.72
N PHE A 59 -28.51 2.35 5.15
CA PHE A 59 -27.92 3.59 5.65
C PHE A 59 -28.91 4.76 5.59
N LYS A 60 -29.57 4.94 4.44
CA LYS A 60 -30.61 5.98 4.27
C LYS A 60 -31.74 5.85 5.29
N ASN A 61 -32.20 4.62 5.53
CA ASN A 61 -33.23 4.34 6.53
C ASN A 61 -32.73 4.60 7.96
N ALA A 62 -31.51 4.17 8.28
CA ALA A 62 -30.90 4.40 9.58
C ALA A 62 -30.76 5.90 9.88
N ARG A 63 -30.38 6.73 8.90
CA ARG A 63 -30.32 8.19 9.05
C ARG A 63 -31.65 8.83 9.41
N GLN A 64 -32.78 8.24 9.00
CA GLN A 64 -34.11 8.76 9.31
C GLN A 64 -34.56 8.41 10.74
N GLN A 65 -34.12 7.27 11.27
CA GLN A 65 -34.46 6.81 12.64
C GLN A 65 -33.70 7.59 13.72
N GLY A 66 -32.47 8.00 13.42
CA GLY A 66 -31.62 8.71 14.38
C GLY A 66 -30.95 7.77 15.39
N CYS A 67 -29.91 8.29 16.05
CA CYS A 67 -28.98 7.47 16.84
C CYS A 67 -29.58 6.89 18.13
N GLU A 68 -30.61 7.51 18.71
CA GLU A 68 -31.27 7.01 19.92
C GLU A 68 -31.97 5.66 19.66
N GLU A 69 -32.68 5.55 18.53
CA GLU A 69 -33.37 4.32 18.13
C GLU A 69 -32.40 3.24 17.65
N LEU A 70 -31.31 3.64 16.97
CA LEU A 70 -30.29 2.72 16.45
C LEU A 70 -29.39 2.13 17.54
N ALA A 71 -29.15 2.87 18.64
CA ALA A 71 -28.21 2.47 19.69
C ALA A 71 -28.39 1.04 20.22
N PRO A 72 -29.60 0.56 20.58
CA PRO A 72 -29.80 -0.82 21.03
C PRO A 72 -29.54 -1.86 19.93
N VAL A 73 -29.86 -1.56 18.67
CA VAL A 73 -29.63 -2.48 17.53
C VAL A 73 -28.13 -2.66 17.30
N ILE A 74 -27.40 -1.54 17.22
CA ILE A 74 -25.93 -1.55 17.07
C ILE A 74 -25.28 -2.29 18.24
N ALA A 75 -25.76 -2.09 19.47
CA ALA A 75 -25.22 -2.78 20.65
C ALA A 75 -25.43 -4.30 20.56
N ALA A 76 -26.59 -4.76 20.08
CA ALA A 76 -26.87 -6.18 19.89
C ALA A 76 -25.98 -6.81 18.80
N GLU A 77 -25.78 -6.10 17.68
CA GLU A 77 -24.90 -6.53 16.59
C GLU A 77 -23.44 -6.63 17.04
N PHE A 78 -22.93 -5.63 17.79
CA PHE A 78 -21.59 -5.69 18.35
C PHE A 78 -21.43 -6.79 19.37
N ALA A 79 -22.42 -6.99 20.25
CA ALA A 79 -22.39 -8.09 21.21
C ALA A 79 -22.33 -9.46 20.50
N TYR A 80 -23.06 -9.62 19.40
CA TYR A 80 -22.99 -10.83 18.59
C TYR A 80 -21.64 -10.97 17.86
N GLY A 81 -21.19 -9.92 17.19
CA GLY A 81 -19.89 -9.88 16.52
C GLY A 81 -18.74 -10.22 17.47
N HIS A 82 -18.75 -9.67 18.70
CA HIS A 82 -17.74 -9.99 19.69
C HIS A 82 -17.74 -11.47 20.10
N ARG A 83 -18.91 -12.14 20.20
CA ARG A 83 -18.97 -13.59 20.44
C ARG A 83 -18.37 -14.40 19.29
N LEU A 84 -18.54 -13.95 18.05
CA LEU A 84 -17.88 -14.58 16.90
C LEU A 84 -16.36 -14.41 16.97
N LEU A 85 -15.89 -13.20 17.34
CA LEU A 85 -14.46 -12.95 17.54
C LEU A 85 -13.89 -13.72 18.73
N ASP A 86 -14.66 -13.95 19.80
CA ASP A 86 -14.26 -14.82 20.92
C ASP A 86 -14.09 -16.27 20.43
N SER A 87 -15.03 -16.74 19.60
CA SER A 87 -14.96 -18.08 18.98
C SER A 87 -13.77 -18.21 18.02
N LEU A 88 -13.42 -17.12 17.32
CA LEU A 88 -12.25 -17.06 16.46
C LEU A 88 -10.93 -17.04 17.25
N ASP A 89 -10.90 -16.48 18.46
CA ASP A 89 -9.70 -16.48 19.32
C ASP A 89 -9.45 -17.86 19.95
N ALA A 90 -10.51 -18.66 20.12
CA ALA A 90 -10.45 -19.94 20.83
C ALA A 90 -9.84 -21.08 20.00
N ASP A 91 -10.04 -21.09 18.69
CA ASP A 91 -9.67 -22.21 17.81
C ASP A 91 -8.87 -21.75 16.60
N THR A 92 -7.94 -22.57 16.11
CA THR A 92 -7.33 -22.37 14.79
C THR A 92 -8.30 -22.76 13.70
N ARG A 93 -8.49 -21.89 12.70
CA ARG A 93 -9.53 -22.02 11.67
C ARG A 93 -8.91 -21.95 10.28
N GLN A 94 -9.41 -22.77 9.36
CA GLN A 94 -9.01 -22.74 7.95
C GLN A 94 -9.75 -21.63 7.18
N PRO A 95 -9.21 -21.10 6.07
CA PRO A 95 -9.80 -19.98 5.33
C PRO A 95 -11.26 -20.21 4.88
N ALA A 96 -11.64 -21.46 4.65
CA ALA A 96 -12.98 -21.85 4.21
C ALA A 96 -14.02 -21.92 5.34
N ASP A 97 -13.64 -21.73 6.61
CA ASP A 97 -14.58 -21.79 7.73
C ASP A 97 -15.68 -20.72 7.59
N ALA A 98 -16.94 -21.13 7.75
CA ALA A 98 -18.11 -20.29 7.59
C ALA A 98 -18.15 -19.13 8.61
N LEU A 99 -17.48 -19.29 9.76
CA LEU A 99 -17.38 -18.23 10.79
C LEU A 99 -16.82 -16.93 10.20
N PHE A 100 -15.88 -17.01 9.25
CA PHE A 100 -15.34 -15.82 8.61
C PHE A 100 -16.35 -15.09 7.75
N ALA A 101 -17.22 -15.81 7.04
CA ALA A 101 -18.29 -15.20 6.26
C ALA A 101 -19.31 -14.50 7.16
N GLU A 102 -19.61 -15.09 8.32
CA GLU A 102 -20.52 -14.48 9.28
C GLU A 102 -19.92 -13.23 9.94
N ILE A 103 -18.64 -13.25 10.28
CA ILE A 103 -17.93 -12.06 10.77
C ILE A 103 -17.90 -10.95 9.71
N GLU A 104 -17.59 -11.31 8.47
CA GLU A 104 -17.59 -10.39 7.33
C GLU A 104 -18.97 -9.74 7.13
N ARG A 105 -20.04 -10.53 7.25
CA ARG A 105 -21.41 -10.04 7.21
C ARG A 105 -21.67 -9.01 8.30
N ILE A 106 -21.28 -9.28 9.54
CA ILE A 106 -21.45 -8.33 10.66
C ILE A 106 -20.68 -7.03 10.44
N VAL A 107 -19.46 -7.10 9.92
CA VAL A 107 -18.68 -5.91 9.56
C VAL A 107 -19.50 -5.01 8.62
N PHE A 108 -19.97 -5.55 7.50
CA PHE A 108 -20.66 -4.76 6.47
C PHE A 108 -22.06 -4.33 6.89
N GLU A 109 -22.83 -5.18 7.57
CA GLU A 109 -24.20 -4.89 7.94
C GLU A 109 -24.34 -3.91 9.12
N ALA A 110 -23.36 -3.87 10.02
CA ALA A 110 -23.32 -2.88 11.09
C ALA A 110 -22.92 -1.48 10.57
N ALA A 111 -22.07 -1.41 9.53
CA ALA A 111 -21.51 -0.16 9.03
C ALA A 111 -22.58 0.92 8.70
N PRO A 112 -23.66 0.64 7.94
CA PRO A 112 -24.73 1.61 7.69
C PRO A 112 -25.33 2.22 8.96
N GLN A 113 -25.55 1.42 9.99
CA GLN A 113 -26.15 1.93 11.23
C GLN A 113 -25.17 2.78 12.02
N VAL A 114 -23.91 2.37 12.09
CA VAL A 114 -22.85 3.13 12.75
C VAL A 114 -22.61 4.45 12.01
N GLY A 115 -22.60 4.44 10.67
CA GLY A 115 -22.48 5.65 9.86
C GLY A 115 -23.60 6.65 10.12
N ALA A 116 -24.82 6.16 10.40
CA ALA A 116 -25.96 7.00 10.79
C ALA A 116 -25.94 7.43 12.27
N CYS A 117 -25.05 6.86 13.10
CA CYS A 117 -24.94 7.11 14.54
C CYS A 117 -23.44 7.23 14.92
N PRO A 118 -22.74 8.32 14.52
CA PRO A 118 -21.29 8.46 14.66
C PRO A 118 -20.75 8.30 16.08
N GLN A 119 -21.60 8.50 17.10
CA GLN A 119 -21.31 8.24 18.51
C GLN A 119 -20.88 6.78 18.77
N LYS A 120 -21.19 5.85 17.86
CA LYS A 120 -20.84 4.42 17.95
C LYS A 120 -19.57 4.06 17.17
N LEU A 121 -18.99 4.98 16.40
CA LEU A 121 -17.75 4.76 15.65
C LEU A 121 -16.61 4.21 16.53
N PRO A 122 -16.35 4.69 17.76
CA PRO A 122 -15.28 4.13 18.60
C PRO A 122 -15.42 2.62 18.84
N GLY A 123 -16.65 2.13 19.04
CA GLY A 123 -16.92 0.70 19.20
C GLY A 123 -16.68 -0.09 17.91
N TYR A 124 -17.04 0.49 16.76
CA TYR A 124 -16.79 -0.12 15.45
C TYR A 124 -15.29 -0.20 15.13
N THR A 125 -14.54 0.86 15.42
CA THR A 125 -13.07 0.88 15.30
C THR A 125 -12.42 -0.18 16.18
N GLN A 126 -12.90 -0.35 17.42
CA GLN A 126 -12.40 -1.39 18.33
C GLN A 126 -12.71 -2.79 17.79
N PHE A 127 -13.93 -3.02 17.27
CA PHE A 127 -14.31 -4.27 16.64
C PHE A 127 -13.43 -4.60 15.43
N GLN A 128 -13.23 -3.66 14.50
CA GLN A 128 -12.38 -3.83 13.32
C GLN A 128 -10.92 -4.08 13.71
N THR A 129 -10.39 -3.35 14.69
CA THR A 129 -9.01 -3.53 15.15
C THR A 129 -8.81 -4.93 15.75
N ARG A 130 -9.79 -5.41 16.54
CA ARG A 130 -9.78 -6.78 17.08
C ARG A 130 -9.88 -7.83 15.97
N LEU A 131 -10.77 -7.63 15.00
CA LEU A 131 -10.89 -8.49 13.83
C LEU A 131 -9.56 -8.60 13.08
N ARG A 132 -8.93 -7.48 12.73
CA ARG A 132 -7.64 -7.45 12.04
C ARG A 132 -6.59 -8.25 12.81
N ARG A 133 -6.47 -8.03 14.12
CA ARG A 133 -5.55 -8.80 14.99
C ARG A 133 -5.80 -10.30 14.86
N LEU A 134 -7.05 -10.74 15.05
CA LEU A 134 -7.40 -12.16 15.05
C LEU A 134 -7.19 -12.82 13.69
N VAL A 135 -7.55 -12.14 12.60
CA VAL A 135 -7.33 -12.65 11.24
C VAL A 135 -5.84 -12.76 10.94
N LYS A 136 -5.03 -11.77 11.33
CA LYS A 136 -3.56 -11.86 11.25
C LYS A 136 -3.01 -13.01 12.09
N THR A 137 -3.65 -13.35 13.22
CA THR A 137 -3.25 -14.50 14.03
C THR A 137 -3.59 -15.81 13.31
N GLN A 138 -4.79 -15.94 12.75
CA GLN A 138 -5.25 -17.13 12.04
C GLN A 138 -4.46 -17.39 10.76
N SER A 139 -4.14 -16.32 10.02
CA SER A 139 -3.44 -16.44 8.74
C SER A 139 -2.04 -17.02 8.82
N GLN A 140 -1.46 -17.13 10.02
CA GLN A 140 -0.15 -17.75 10.22
C GLN A 140 -0.06 -19.21 9.81
N GLN A 141 -1.20 -19.91 9.79
CA GLN A 141 -1.29 -21.33 9.44
C GLN A 141 -1.92 -21.55 8.07
N TRP A 142 -2.18 -20.48 7.31
CA TRP A 142 -2.82 -20.57 6.00
C TRP A 142 -1.80 -20.70 4.89
N ASP A 143 -2.18 -21.42 3.83
CA ASP A 143 -1.40 -21.51 2.60
C ASP A 143 -1.76 -20.35 1.66
N PHE A 144 -0.84 -19.39 1.52
CA PHE A 144 -1.03 -18.21 0.66
C PHE A 144 -0.83 -18.49 -0.83
N SER A 145 -0.40 -19.71 -1.21
CA SER A 145 -0.41 -20.13 -2.62
C SER A 145 -1.82 -20.40 -3.14
N GLU A 146 -2.80 -20.60 -2.23
CA GLU A 146 -4.19 -20.84 -2.59
C GLU A 146 -4.96 -19.52 -2.79
N ALA A 147 -5.67 -19.40 -3.92
CA ALA A 147 -6.54 -18.26 -4.19
C ALA A 147 -7.65 -18.08 -3.14
N ALA A 148 -8.15 -19.18 -2.57
CA ALA A 148 -9.16 -19.13 -1.50
C ALA A 148 -8.63 -18.42 -0.24
N THR A 149 -7.37 -18.66 0.13
CA THR A 149 -6.68 -17.98 1.24
C THR A 149 -6.53 -16.50 0.94
N ARG A 150 -5.99 -16.15 -0.22
CA ARG A 150 -5.78 -14.75 -0.64
C ARG A 150 -7.11 -13.99 -0.67
N ASN A 151 -8.16 -14.57 -1.23
CA ASN A 151 -9.50 -14.00 -1.23
C ASN A 151 -10.05 -13.81 0.19
N ARG A 152 -9.90 -14.80 1.07
CA ARG A 152 -10.42 -14.72 2.44
C ARG A 152 -9.73 -13.61 3.23
N ILE A 153 -8.39 -13.55 3.20
CA ILE A 153 -7.65 -12.53 3.97
C ILE A 153 -7.93 -11.13 3.42
N TYR A 154 -7.97 -10.98 2.10
CA TYR A 154 -8.27 -9.72 1.45
C TYR A 154 -9.67 -9.21 1.84
N ARG A 155 -10.71 -10.03 1.73
CA ARG A 155 -12.07 -9.66 2.11
C ARG A 155 -12.18 -9.20 3.56
N LEU A 156 -11.49 -9.87 4.48
CA LEU A 156 -11.55 -9.56 5.89
C LEU A 156 -10.71 -8.34 6.27
N LEU A 157 -9.50 -8.19 5.73
CA LEU A 157 -8.61 -7.08 6.10
C LEU A 157 -8.94 -5.81 5.29
N TYR A 158 -8.90 -5.89 3.96
CA TYR A 158 -9.25 -4.75 3.10
C TYR A 158 -10.74 -4.40 3.19
N GLY A 159 -11.64 -5.40 3.15
CA GLY A 159 -13.08 -5.13 3.20
C GLY A 159 -13.52 -4.48 4.52
N SER A 160 -13.00 -4.93 5.66
CA SER A 160 -13.31 -4.29 6.95
C SER A 160 -12.69 -2.91 7.11
N ARG A 161 -11.51 -2.69 6.52
CA ARG A 161 -10.88 -1.36 6.43
C ARG A 161 -11.74 -0.41 5.59
N ALA A 162 -12.17 -0.83 4.41
CA ALA A 162 -13.06 -0.04 3.54
C ALA A 162 -14.36 0.32 4.27
N ALA A 163 -15.03 -0.66 4.90
CA ALA A 163 -16.24 -0.40 5.67
C ALA A 163 -16.02 0.58 6.83
N LEU A 164 -14.90 0.49 7.55
CA LEU A 164 -14.54 1.46 8.59
C LEU A 164 -14.34 2.87 8.03
N GLU A 165 -13.63 2.99 6.91
CA GLU A 165 -13.39 4.28 6.26
C GLU A 165 -14.70 4.94 5.79
N GLU A 166 -15.63 4.17 5.23
CA GLU A 166 -16.97 4.69 4.87
C GLU A 166 -17.73 5.23 6.08
N VAL A 167 -17.69 4.53 7.22
CA VAL A 167 -18.29 5.01 8.48
C VAL A 167 -17.58 6.28 8.97
N MET A 168 -16.25 6.33 8.88
CA MET A 168 -15.47 7.50 9.28
C MET A 168 -15.83 8.73 8.47
N LEU A 169 -16.07 8.59 7.16
CA LEU A 169 -16.50 9.69 6.27
C LEU A 169 -17.87 10.29 6.66
N GLN A 170 -18.70 9.56 7.42
CA GLN A 170 -19.97 10.08 7.93
C GLN A 170 -19.84 10.81 9.28
N ALA A 171 -18.69 10.67 9.96
CA ALA A 171 -18.45 11.31 11.23
C ALA A 171 -17.90 12.75 11.06
N PRO A 172 -18.11 13.65 12.03
CA PRO A 172 -17.46 14.96 12.00
C PRO A 172 -15.94 14.80 11.91
N GLN A 173 -15.28 15.60 11.06
CA GLN A 173 -13.85 15.48 10.76
C GLN A 173 -12.96 15.51 12.02
N ASP A 174 -13.30 16.37 13.00
CA ASP A 174 -12.56 16.52 14.26
C ASP A 174 -12.74 15.33 15.24
N SER A 175 -13.64 14.39 14.94
CA SER A 175 -13.91 13.22 15.78
C SER A 175 -13.02 12.02 15.47
N LEU A 176 -12.23 12.08 14.39
CA LEU A 176 -11.43 10.98 13.91
C LEU A 176 -9.99 11.07 14.43
N PRO A 177 -9.52 10.12 15.25
CA PRO A 177 -8.11 10.10 15.61
C PRO A 177 -7.27 9.78 14.38
N ALA A 178 -6.29 10.63 14.08
CA ALA A 178 -5.35 10.41 12.98
C ALA A 178 -4.53 9.11 13.17
N LEU A 179 -4.23 8.74 14.42
CA LEU A 179 -3.47 7.54 14.75
C LEU A 179 -4.40 6.42 15.27
N ALA A 180 -4.46 5.32 14.54
CA ALA A 180 -5.02 4.06 14.99
C ALA A 180 -3.91 3.14 15.52
N ARG A 181 -4.00 2.74 16.78
CA ARG A 181 -3.07 1.76 17.35
C ARG A 181 -3.40 0.35 16.84
N GLY A 182 -2.36 -0.36 16.43
CA GLY A 182 -2.43 -1.76 16.04
C GLY A 182 -2.15 -2.69 17.21
N GLN A 183 -1.66 -3.89 16.88
CA GLN A 183 -1.20 -4.84 17.87
C GLN A 183 0.19 -4.43 18.36
N GLU A 184 0.38 -4.37 19.67
CA GLU A 184 1.72 -4.29 20.26
C GLU A 184 2.48 -5.58 19.90
N GLU A 185 3.54 -5.44 19.11
CA GLU A 185 4.44 -6.52 18.71
C GLU A 185 5.83 -6.22 19.28
N PRO A 186 6.37 -7.06 20.19
CA PRO A 186 7.62 -6.75 20.88
C PRO A 186 8.81 -6.71 19.91
N SER A 187 9.80 -5.86 20.20
CA SER A 187 11.08 -5.82 19.51
C SER A 187 12.21 -5.45 20.47
N GLN A 188 13.38 -6.07 20.26
CA GLN A 188 14.61 -5.76 20.99
C GLN A 188 15.50 -4.75 20.23
N THR A 189 15.08 -4.32 19.04
CA THR A 189 15.87 -3.40 18.23
C THR A 189 15.75 -1.96 18.73
N PRO A 190 16.73 -1.08 18.41
CA PRO A 190 16.65 0.35 18.75
C PRO A 190 15.34 0.98 18.28
N LEU A 191 14.82 1.94 19.05
CA LEU A 191 13.50 2.54 18.83
C LEU A 191 13.55 4.05 18.72
N ALA A 192 12.55 4.61 18.05
CA ALA A 192 12.28 6.03 18.00
C ALA A 192 10.78 6.28 18.17
N LYS A 193 10.41 7.49 18.61
CA LYS A 193 9.01 7.90 18.76
C LYS A 193 8.63 8.86 17.63
N ILE A 194 7.54 8.56 16.94
CA ILE A 194 7.07 9.31 15.76
C ILE A 194 5.57 9.48 15.85
N LEU A 195 5.08 10.72 15.82
CA LEU A 195 3.64 11.04 15.76
C LEU A 195 2.77 10.24 16.76
N GLY A 196 3.31 9.95 17.95
CA GLY A 196 2.63 9.17 18.99
C GLY A 196 2.75 7.64 18.89
N ALA A 197 3.45 7.12 17.89
CA ALA A 197 3.79 5.70 17.74
C ALA A 197 5.26 5.41 18.09
N THR A 198 5.53 4.20 18.57
CA THR A 198 6.90 3.68 18.75
C THR A 198 7.28 2.84 17.55
N ILE A 199 8.27 3.31 16.80
CA ILE A 199 8.88 2.56 15.70
C ILE A 199 10.20 1.95 16.16
N HIS A 200 10.57 0.86 15.53
CA HIS A 200 11.78 0.10 15.81
C HIS A 200 12.60 -0.04 14.54
N SER A 201 13.93 -0.16 14.68
CA SER A 201 14.79 -0.50 13.55
C SER A 201 14.37 -1.84 12.96
N GLY A 202 14.19 -1.88 11.64
CA GLY A 202 13.63 -3.00 10.89
C GLY A 202 12.12 -2.90 10.63
N ASP A 203 11.40 -1.98 11.28
CA ASP A 203 10.00 -1.73 10.91
C ASP A 203 9.89 -1.31 9.44
N ILE A 204 8.80 -1.73 8.80
CA ILE A 204 8.50 -1.41 7.40
C ILE A 204 7.36 -0.39 7.42
N LEU A 205 7.58 0.76 6.79
CA LEU A 205 6.55 1.76 6.57
C LEU A 205 5.88 1.47 5.24
N VAL A 206 4.57 1.24 5.27
CA VAL A 206 3.74 1.08 4.08
C VAL A 206 2.89 2.33 3.98
N SER A 207 2.99 3.06 2.87
CA SER A 207 2.35 4.37 2.75
C SER A 207 1.55 4.54 1.47
N ARG A 208 0.66 5.52 1.52
CA ARG A 208 -0.11 6.03 0.40
C ARG A 208 0.35 7.44 0.08
N GLY A 209 1.00 7.62 -1.06
CA GLY A 209 1.35 8.95 -1.55
C GLY A 209 0.10 9.72 -2.00
N GLY A 210 0.17 11.05 -2.01
CA GLY A 210 -0.91 11.92 -2.49
C GLY A 210 -0.93 12.17 -3.99
N ALA A 211 -0.17 11.43 -4.79
CA ALA A 211 -0.07 11.61 -6.24
C ALA A 211 -0.97 10.59 -6.99
N PRO A 212 -1.56 10.92 -8.14
CA PRO A 212 -2.36 9.97 -8.92
C PRO A 212 -1.62 8.69 -9.33
N THR A 213 -0.29 8.76 -9.54
CA THR A 213 0.53 7.57 -9.80
C THR A 213 0.56 6.60 -8.62
N SER A 214 0.44 7.11 -7.39
CA SER A 214 0.26 6.27 -6.20
C SER A 214 -1.05 5.50 -6.26
N ALA A 215 -2.12 6.14 -6.75
CA ALA A 215 -3.42 5.52 -7.00
C ALA A 215 -3.32 4.37 -7.99
N LEU A 216 -2.63 4.56 -9.11
CA LEU A 216 -2.39 3.48 -10.07
C LEU A 216 -1.68 2.28 -9.44
N ILE A 217 -0.61 2.47 -8.68
CA ILE A 217 0.13 1.36 -8.04
C ILE A 217 -0.78 0.58 -7.08
N ALA A 218 -1.51 1.28 -6.20
CA ALA A 218 -2.34 0.58 -5.23
C ALA A 218 -3.50 -0.20 -5.86
N ARG A 219 -4.02 0.26 -7.01
CA ARG A 219 -5.24 -0.29 -7.62
C ARG A 219 -4.98 -1.25 -8.77
N GLY A 220 -3.87 -1.08 -9.50
CA GLY A 220 -3.57 -1.75 -10.77
C GLY A 220 -3.07 -3.20 -10.65
N ASN A 221 -3.59 -3.98 -9.72
CA ASN A 221 -3.19 -5.38 -9.50
C ASN A 221 -4.41 -6.26 -9.17
N ASP A 222 -4.20 -7.56 -9.03
CA ASP A 222 -5.25 -8.55 -8.77
C ASP A 222 -5.92 -8.41 -7.39
N TYR A 223 -5.33 -7.68 -6.44
CA TYR A 223 -5.91 -7.36 -5.13
C TYR A 223 -5.79 -5.87 -4.80
N PRO A 224 -6.62 -5.01 -5.43
CA PRO A 224 -6.54 -3.56 -5.27
C PRO A 224 -6.51 -3.12 -3.80
N GLY A 225 -5.49 -2.40 -3.37
CA GLY A 225 -5.25 -2.00 -1.99
C GLY A 225 -5.29 -0.48 -1.77
N ASN A 226 -4.73 -0.04 -0.64
CA ASN A 226 -4.65 1.38 -0.26
C ASN A 226 -3.21 1.90 -0.19
N PHE A 227 -2.22 1.10 -0.59
CA PHE A 227 -0.81 1.41 -0.37
C PHE A 227 -0.04 1.37 -1.68
N SER A 228 0.93 2.27 -1.82
CA SER A 228 1.66 2.50 -3.06
C SER A 228 3.16 2.59 -2.88
N HIS A 229 3.66 2.64 -1.64
CA HIS A 229 5.07 2.86 -1.37
C HIS A 229 5.52 2.18 -0.10
N ILE A 230 6.76 1.67 -0.12
CA ILE A 230 7.42 0.98 0.98
C ILE A 230 8.69 1.73 1.37
N ALA A 231 8.97 1.80 2.67
CA ALA A 231 10.24 2.24 3.20
C ALA A 231 10.69 1.35 4.37
N LEU A 232 11.99 1.20 4.54
CA LEU A 232 12.62 0.44 5.64
C LEU A 232 13.21 1.39 6.68
N VAL A 233 12.85 1.18 7.94
CA VAL A 233 13.32 2.00 9.05
C VAL A 233 14.63 1.46 9.59
N HIS A 234 15.64 2.32 9.68
CA HIS A 234 16.80 2.13 10.53
C HIS A 234 16.75 3.10 11.71
N VAL A 235 17.00 2.62 12.93
CA VAL A 235 17.19 3.49 14.10
C VAL A 235 18.59 3.31 14.64
N ASP A 236 19.32 4.41 14.79
CA ASP A 236 20.66 4.41 15.35
C ASP A 236 20.62 4.13 16.86
N GLU A 237 21.37 3.13 17.30
CA GLU A 237 21.41 2.63 18.67
C GLU A 237 21.93 3.64 19.71
N LYS A 238 22.72 4.64 19.29
CA LYS A 238 23.34 5.62 20.20
C LYS A 238 22.52 6.90 20.31
N THR A 239 21.94 7.33 19.20
CA THR A 239 21.27 8.63 19.07
C THR A 239 19.76 8.51 19.05
N SER A 240 19.21 7.31 18.82
CA SER A 240 17.77 7.06 18.60
C SER A 240 17.20 7.84 17.39
N LEU A 241 18.07 8.29 16.48
CA LEU A 241 17.64 8.95 15.25
C LEU A 241 17.23 7.91 14.20
N ALA A 242 16.07 8.13 13.60
CA ALA A 242 15.55 7.29 12.52
C ALA A 242 16.08 7.76 11.15
N SER A 243 16.55 6.82 10.34
CA SER A 243 16.82 6.96 8.92
C SER A 243 15.86 6.05 8.14
N ILE A 244 15.27 6.58 7.08
CA ILE A 244 14.29 5.90 6.25
C ILE A 244 14.95 5.58 4.91
N VAL A 245 15.06 4.30 4.58
CA VAL A 245 15.58 3.84 3.29
C VAL A 245 14.39 3.54 2.39
N GLU A 246 14.35 4.15 1.21
CA GLU A 246 13.24 4.02 0.25
C GLU A 246 13.75 4.22 -1.18
N ALA A 247 13.01 3.74 -2.18
CA ALA A 247 13.37 3.90 -3.58
C ALA A 247 12.35 4.79 -4.32
N HIS A 248 12.85 5.82 -4.99
CA HIS A 248 12.06 6.80 -5.75
C HIS A 248 12.31 6.66 -7.25
N ILE A 249 11.27 6.86 -8.07
CA ILE A 249 11.35 6.76 -9.53
C ILE A 249 12.46 7.68 -10.09
N GLU A 250 12.65 8.85 -9.48
CA GLU A 250 13.52 9.91 -9.98
C GLU A 250 15.01 9.69 -9.65
N ARG A 251 15.32 8.86 -8.63
CA ARG A 251 16.69 8.77 -8.08
C ARG A 251 17.07 7.42 -7.47
N GLY A 252 16.25 6.39 -7.63
CA GLY A 252 16.51 5.07 -7.04
C GLY A 252 16.50 5.09 -5.52
N VAL A 253 17.30 4.22 -4.90
CA VAL A 253 17.36 4.09 -3.44
C VAL A 253 18.01 5.34 -2.82
N ALA A 254 17.31 5.94 -1.86
CA ALA A 254 17.73 7.11 -1.13
C ALA A 254 17.53 6.90 0.38
N ILE A 255 18.21 7.74 1.15
CA ILE A 255 18.08 7.79 2.61
C ILE A 255 17.47 9.15 2.96
N ALA A 256 16.34 9.11 3.65
CA ALA A 256 15.69 10.28 4.21
C ALA A 256 15.82 10.28 5.73
N THR A 257 15.94 11.47 6.31
CA THR A 257 15.56 11.67 7.71
C THR A 257 14.05 11.47 7.86
N LEU A 258 13.60 11.24 9.09
CA LEU A 258 12.17 11.17 9.35
C LEU A 258 11.42 12.45 8.94
N GLU A 259 12.00 13.62 9.19
CA GLU A 259 11.37 14.90 8.85
C GLU A 259 11.19 15.03 7.32
N GLU A 260 12.20 14.64 6.56
CA GLU A 260 12.13 14.63 5.09
C GLU A 260 11.06 13.64 4.60
N TYR A 261 11.01 12.43 5.16
CA TYR A 261 10.00 11.43 4.79
C TYR A 261 8.56 11.92 5.04
N LEU A 262 8.33 12.65 6.14
CA LEU A 262 7.02 13.20 6.50
C LEU A 262 6.67 14.50 5.77
N ARG A 263 7.64 15.15 5.10
CA ARG A 263 7.41 16.37 4.33
C ARG A 263 6.63 16.11 3.04
N ASP A 264 6.84 14.95 2.44
CA ASP A 264 6.06 14.52 1.28
C ASP A 264 4.63 14.21 1.70
N LYS A 265 3.66 14.62 0.88
CA LYS A 265 2.24 14.38 1.16
C LYS A 265 1.97 12.87 1.24
N LYS A 266 1.65 12.39 2.44
CA LYS A 266 1.17 11.03 2.71
C LYS A 266 -0.30 11.10 3.11
N LEU A 267 -1.17 10.33 2.44
CA LEU A 267 -2.56 10.17 2.86
C LEU A 267 -2.65 9.23 4.05
N ARG A 268 -1.73 8.24 4.11
CA ARG A 268 -1.60 7.31 5.22
C ARG A 268 -0.21 6.67 5.31
N VAL A 269 0.12 6.22 6.51
CA VAL A 269 1.33 5.44 6.80
C VAL A 269 0.99 4.35 7.81
N MET A 270 1.25 3.11 7.46
CA MET A 270 1.12 1.95 8.32
C MET A 270 2.51 1.43 8.71
N VAL A 271 2.68 1.11 9.98
CA VAL A 271 3.90 0.51 10.52
C VAL A 271 3.68 -1.00 10.61
N LEU A 272 4.48 -1.74 9.86
CA LEU A 272 4.54 -3.19 9.91
C LEU A 272 5.80 -3.65 10.63
N ARG A 273 5.65 -4.65 11.50
CA ARG A 273 6.75 -5.25 12.25
C ARG A 273 6.75 -6.75 12.09
N LEU A 274 7.94 -7.33 11.92
CA LEU A 274 8.09 -8.79 11.97
C LEU A 274 7.69 -9.33 13.33
N ARG A 275 6.97 -10.45 13.32
CA ARG A 275 6.59 -11.13 14.54
C ARG A 275 7.82 -11.64 15.29
N ALA A 276 7.88 -11.38 16.59
CA ALA A 276 8.98 -11.80 17.46
C ALA A 276 9.09 -13.32 17.61
N ASP A 277 8.02 -14.06 17.30
CA ASP A 277 7.98 -15.52 17.34
C ASP A 277 8.46 -16.22 16.06
N LEU A 278 8.87 -15.46 15.03
CA LEU A 278 9.49 -16.05 13.84
C LEU A 278 10.78 -16.79 14.23
N PRO A 279 11.05 -18.01 13.72
CA PRO A 279 12.24 -18.76 14.08
C PRO A 279 13.56 -17.98 13.91
N ALA A 280 13.65 -17.15 12.86
CA ALA A 280 14.82 -16.30 12.61
C ALA A 280 15.00 -15.21 13.68
N LEU A 281 13.91 -14.63 14.19
CA LEU A 281 13.94 -13.58 15.23
C LEU A 281 14.12 -14.18 16.63
N VAL A 282 13.63 -15.39 16.87
CA VAL A 282 13.94 -16.14 18.11
C VAL A 282 15.43 -16.45 18.18
N ALA A 283 16.04 -16.86 17.06
CA ALA A 283 17.47 -17.13 16.98
C ALA A 283 18.33 -15.86 17.06
N ASP A 284 17.87 -14.76 16.46
CA ASP A 284 18.56 -13.48 16.44
C ASP A 284 17.57 -12.30 16.58
N PRO A 285 17.27 -11.86 17.82
CA PRO A 285 16.30 -10.78 18.05
C PRO A 285 16.70 -9.42 17.46
N LEU A 286 17.98 -9.24 17.11
CA LEU A 286 18.50 -8.03 16.46
C LEU A 286 18.53 -8.14 14.93
N LEU A 287 18.07 -9.24 14.34
CA LEU A 287 18.02 -9.43 12.89
C LEU A 287 17.36 -8.26 12.15
N PRO A 288 16.19 -7.73 12.57
CA PRO A 288 15.58 -6.58 11.88
C PRO A 288 16.47 -5.33 11.87
N HIS A 289 17.23 -5.10 12.94
CA HIS A 289 18.20 -4.01 13.00
C HIS A 289 19.37 -4.25 12.05
N LYS A 290 19.91 -5.47 12.02
CA LYS A 290 21.01 -5.85 11.11
C LYS A 290 20.61 -5.71 9.64
N ALA A 291 19.40 -6.14 9.28
CA ALA A 291 18.85 -6.00 7.94
C ALA A 291 18.73 -4.52 7.53
N ALA A 292 18.14 -3.68 8.38
CA ALA A 292 18.03 -2.25 8.15
C ALA A 292 19.39 -1.53 8.09
N ALA A 293 20.33 -1.90 8.96
CA ALA A 293 21.68 -1.35 8.97
C ALA A 293 22.46 -1.70 7.70
N ALA A 294 22.33 -2.95 7.21
CA ALA A 294 22.94 -3.37 5.95
C ALA A 294 22.36 -2.62 4.75
N ALA A 295 21.03 -2.44 4.70
CA ALA A 295 20.38 -1.66 3.65
C ALA A 295 20.82 -0.18 3.68
N LEU A 296 20.87 0.43 4.87
CA LEU A 296 21.35 1.79 5.06
C LEU A 296 22.81 1.94 4.62
N GLN A 297 23.68 1.01 4.99
CA GLN A 297 25.08 1.01 4.60
C GLN A 297 25.24 0.91 3.08
N GLN A 298 24.52 -0.03 2.45
CA GLN A 298 24.57 -0.20 1.01
C GLN A 298 24.13 1.07 0.26
N ALA A 299 23.05 1.72 0.70
CA ALA A 299 22.57 2.98 0.11
C ALA A 299 23.53 4.17 0.33
N ARG A 300 24.43 4.10 1.32
CA ARG A 300 25.51 5.11 1.52
C ARG A 300 26.71 4.84 0.63
N GLU A 301 27.05 3.58 0.41
CA GLU A 301 28.27 3.17 -0.28
C GLU A 301 28.13 3.22 -1.80
N GLN A 302 26.92 3.03 -2.31
CA GLN A 302 26.66 3.01 -3.75
C GLN A 302 25.28 3.56 -4.10
N HIS A 303 25.16 4.07 -5.32
CA HIS A 303 23.87 4.38 -5.92
C HIS A 303 23.22 3.11 -6.46
N ILE A 304 22.01 2.80 -5.99
CA ILE A 304 21.17 1.72 -6.52
C ILE A 304 20.07 2.38 -7.38
N PRO A 305 20.01 2.12 -8.70
CA PRO A 305 19.01 2.73 -9.57
C PRO A 305 17.59 2.24 -9.25
N TYR A 306 16.58 3.00 -9.68
CA TYR A 306 15.19 2.54 -9.63
C TYR A 306 14.97 1.40 -10.63
N ASP A 307 14.22 0.37 -10.23
CA ASP A 307 13.88 -0.72 -11.13
C ASP A 307 12.55 -0.49 -11.85
N PHE A 308 12.62 0.06 -13.06
CA PHE A 308 11.46 0.22 -13.94
C PHE A 308 10.95 -1.10 -14.52
N GLU A 309 11.76 -2.16 -14.54
CA GLU A 309 11.36 -3.44 -15.12
C GLU A 309 10.50 -4.25 -14.14
N MET A 310 10.54 -3.90 -12.85
CA MET A 310 9.86 -4.56 -11.72
C MET A 310 10.32 -6.01 -11.48
N ASN A 311 11.59 -6.29 -11.72
CA ASN A 311 12.23 -7.59 -11.53
C ASN A 311 12.77 -7.78 -10.11
N TYR A 312 11.90 -8.20 -9.18
CA TYR A 312 12.27 -8.42 -7.76
C TYR A 312 13.27 -9.58 -7.48
N HIS A 313 13.76 -10.24 -8.54
CA HIS A 313 14.79 -11.26 -8.46
C HIS A 313 16.21 -10.71 -8.63
N ASP A 314 16.38 -9.45 -9.06
CA ASP A 314 17.67 -8.80 -9.29
C ASP A 314 17.85 -7.54 -8.43
N ASP A 315 18.54 -7.70 -7.30
CA ASP A 315 18.78 -6.61 -6.34
C ASP A 315 19.74 -5.50 -6.87
N SER A 316 20.21 -5.54 -8.13
CA SER A 316 21.10 -4.53 -8.70
C SER A 316 20.40 -3.19 -8.98
N LYS A 317 19.08 -3.21 -9.10
CA LYS A 317 18.16 -2.07 -9.12
C LYS A 317 17.05 -2.36 -8.11
N GLN A 318 16.38 -1.33 -7.61
CA GLN A 318 15.32 -1.53 -6.63
C GLN A 318 14.16 -0.57 -6.86
N PHE A 319 12.93 -1.09 -6.93
CA PHE A 319 11.72 -0.33 -6.63
C PHE A 319 11.42 -0.37 -5.11
N CYS A 320 10.40 0.37 -4.66
CA CYS A 320 10.20 0.66 -3.24
C CYS A 320 10.09 -0.59 -2.35
N SER A 321 9.37 -1.63 -2.79
CA SER A 321 9.21 -2.88 -2.04
C SER A 321 10.52 -3.67 -1.89
N GLU A 322 11.40 -3.60 -2.89
CA GLU A 322 12.67 -4.33 -2.88
C GLU A 322 13.64 -3.84 -1.80
N VAL A 323 13.52 -2.58 -1.39
CA VAL A 323 14.31 -2.04 -0.28
C VAL A 323 14.12 -2.88 0.99
N ALA A 324 12.88 -3.30 1.27
CA ALA A 324 12.59 -4.18 2.40
C ALA A 324 12.84 -5.64 2.05
N SER A 325 12.39 -6.11 0.88
CA SER A 325 12.46 -7.54 0.53
C SER A 325 13.91 -8.01 0.35
N ALA A 326 14.76 -7.26 -0.35
CA ALA A 326 16.18 -7.57 -0.53
C ALA A 326 16.95 -7.49 0.80
N ALA A 327 16.62 -6.52 1.66
CA ALA A 327 17.23 -6.39 2.96
C ALA A 327 16.97 -7.62 3.84
N TYR A 328 15.72 -8.08 3.93
CA TYR A 328 15.34 -9.24 4.75
C TYR A 328 15.75 -10.59 4.15
N ARG A 329 15.73 -10.72 2.82
CA ARG A 329 16.14 -11.95 2.11
C ARG A 329 17.60 -12.33 2.42
N LYS A 330 18.50 -11.34 2.54
CA LYS A 330 19.91 -11.54 2.95
C LYS A 330 20.06 -12.18 4.33
N PHE A 331 19.04 -12.08 5.18
CA PHE A 331 19.00 -12.64 6.52
C PHE A 331 18.02 -13.83 6.63
N GLY A 332 17.62 -14.42 5.50
CA GLY A 332 16.80 -15.64 5.46
C GLY A 332 15.31 -15.42 5.74
N VAL A 333 14.82 -14.18 5.71
CA VAL A 333 13.40 -13.86 5.86
C VAL A 333 12.84 -13.50 4.47
N ASN A 334 11.94 -14.35 3.96
CA ASN A 334 11.28 -14.14 2.67
C ASN A 334 9.89 -13.54 2.90
N LEU A 335 9.77 -12.23 2.70
CA LEU A 335 8.50 -11.51 2.74
C LEU A 335 7.72 -11.66 1.42
N TRP A 336 6.47 -11.16 1.40
CA TRP A 336 5.51 -11.30 0.30
C TRP A 336 5.06 -12.74 0.09
N MET A 337 4.59 -13.39 1.16
CA MET A 337 4.08 -14.77 1.08
C MET A 337 2.87 -14.98 0.15
N GLY A 338 2.13 -13.92 -0.21
CA GLY A 338 1.02 -13.96 -1.14
C GLY A 338 1.14 -12.88 -2.21
N ILE A 339 1.96 -13.12 -3.21
CA ILE A 339 2.35 -12.14 -4.23
C ILE A 339 1.22 -11.81 -5.21
N SER A 340 1.01 -10.52 -5.45
CA SER A 340 0.04 -9.99 -6.41
C SER A 340 0.57 -9.97 -7.84
N HIS A 341 -0.39 -9.88 -8.77
CA HIS A 341 -0.14 -9.87 -10.20
C HIS A 341 -0.88 -8.70 -10.86
N ILE A 342 -0.20 -8.03 -11.78
CA ILE A 342 -0.81 -7.13 -12.75
C ILE A 342 -1.33 -8.02 -13.88
N SER A 343 -2.56 -8.51 -13.73
CA SER A 343 -3.06 -9.66 -14.50
C SER A 343 -3.91 -9.30 -15.70
N THR A 344 -4.46 -8.09 -15.77
CA THR A 344 -5.42 -7.72 -16.81
C THR A 344 -4.72 -7.09 -18.03
N PRO A 345 -5.11 -7.43 -19.27
CA PRO A 345 -4.40 -7.00 -20.47
C PRO A 345 -4.23 -5.48 -20.60
N GLY A 346 -5.26 -4.70 -20.27
CA GLY A 346 -5.22 -3.24 -20.35
C GLY A 346 -4.18 -2.64 -19.42
N VAL A 347 -4.25 -3.03 -18.14
CA VAL A 347 -3.31 -2.53 -17.11
C VAL A 347 -1.88 -2.98 -17.37
N SER A 348 -1.67 -4.25 -17.74
CA SER A 348 -0.34 -4.73 -18.12
C SER A 348 0.21 -3.97 -19.32
N ALA A 349 -0.60 -3.68 -20.34
CA ALA A 349 -0.17 -2.90 -21.51
C ALA A 349 0.19 -1.45 -21.14
N TRP A 350 -0.58 -0.82 -20.24
CA TRP A 350 -0.26 0.51 -19.71
C TRP A 350 1.07 0.53 -18.96
N LEU A 351 1.29 -0.42 -18.06
CA LEU A 351 2.53 -0.50 -17.29
C LEU A 351 3.73 -0.89 -18.17
N ALA A 352 3.52 -1.74 -19.18
CA ALA A 352 4.53 -2.03 -20.19
C ALA A 352 5.02 -0.76 -20.90
N ALA A 353 4.10 0.18 -21.21
CA ALA A 353 4.46 1.46 -21.82
C ALA A 353 5.36 2.33 -20.93
N PHE A 354 5.37 2.10 -19.61
CA PHE A 354 6.29 2.73 -18.65
C PHE A 354 7.60 1.94 -18.44
N GLY A 355 7.79 0.82 -19.14
CA GLY A 355 9.02 0.02 -19.07
C GLY A 355 8.92 -1.23 -18.19
N VAL A 356 7.75 -1.51 -17.60
CA VAL A 356 7.52 -2.73 -16.81
C VAL A 356 7.59 -3.96 -17.70
N LYS A 357 8.32 -4.98 -17.24
CA LYS A 357 8.49 -6.24 -17.96
C LYS A 357 8.03 -7.45 -17.15
N HIS A 358 7.96 -7.29 -15.83
CA HIS A 358 7.57 -8.33 -14.88
C HIS A 358 6.25 -7.93 -14.21
N PHE A 359 5.24 -8.80 -14.33
CA PHE A 359 3.87 -8.53 -13.90
C PHE A 359 3.40 -9.41 -12.71
N GLU A 360 4.26 -10.31 -12.24
CA GLU A 360 4.21 -10.84 -10.88
C GLU A 360 5.08 -9.90 -10.04
N THR A 361 4.55 -9.29 -8.99
CA THR A 361 5.29 -8.24 -8.29
C THR A 361 4.92 -8.10 -6.82
N GLN A 362 5.87 -7.53 -6.07
CA GLN A 362 5.78 -7.24 -4.65
C GLN A 362 4.95 -5.98 -4.40
N GLU A 363 3.62 -6.09 -4.52
CA GLU A 363 2.73 -4.95 -4.30
C GLU A 363 2.81 -4.47 -2.83
N PRO A 364 2.88 -3.16 -2.56
CA PRO A 364 2.99 -2.64 -1.18
C PRO A 364 1.88 -3.11 -0.25
N ALA A 365 0.65 -3.26 -0.77
CA ALA A 365 -0.50 -3.70 0.01
C ALA A 365 -0.38 -5.17 0.46
N ASP A 366 0.37 -6.02 -0.25
CA ASP A 366 0.52 -7.45 0.09
C ASP A 366 1.15 -7.65 1.46
N LEU A 367 2.00 -6.73 1.91
CA LEU A 367 2.61 -6.79 3.24
C LEU A 367 1.59 -6.66 4.37
N GLU A 368 0.45 -5.99 4.16
CA GLU A 368 -0.63 -5.99 5.14
C GLU A 368 -1.12 -7.42 5.38
N TYR A 369 -1.15 -8.25 4.33
CA TYR A 369 -1.65 -9.63 4.36
C TYR A 369 -0.58 -10.62 4.82
N ASP A 370 0.71 -10.35 4.61
CA ASP A 370 1.82 -11.26 4.94
C ASP A 370 1.79 -11.74 6.42
N PRO A 371 1.64 -13.05 6.69
CA PRO A 371 1.42 -13.58 8.03
C PRO A 371 2.64 -13.43 8.96
N GLN A 372 3.80 -13.07 8.43
CA GLN A 372 5.02 -12.81 9.21
C GLN A 372 4.99 -11.41 9.87
N LEU A 373 4.09 -10.53 9.43
CA LEU A 373 4.02 -9.14 9.86
C LEU A 373 2.80 -8.86 10.76
N ARG A 374 2.97 -7.91 11.68
CA ARG A 374 1.90 -7.27 12.46
C ARG A 374 1.76 -5.81 12.09
N VAL A 375 0.51 -5.35 12.06
CA VAL A 375 0.21 -3.92 12.02
C VAL A 375 0.35 -3.36 13.43
N VAL A 376 1.37 -2.54 13.66
CA VAL A 376 1.68 -1.94 14.98
C VAL A 376 0.95 -0.61 15.15
N ALA A 377 0.87 0.18 14.09
CA ALA A 377 0.18 1.45 14.08
C ALA A 377 -0.20 1.81 12.66
N GLU A 378 -1.22 2.64 12.52
CA GLU A 378 -1.57 3.26 11.25
C GLU A 378 -1.96 4.71 11.49
N TRP A 379 -1.24 5.61 10.86
CA TRP A 379 -1.57 7.02 10.79
C TRP A 379 -2.29 7.31 9.46
N ARG A 380 -3.32 8.13 9.52
CA ARG A 380 -4.08 8.62 8.37
C ARG A 380 -4.31 10.11 8.53
N ASP A 381 -4.30 10.82 7.43
CA ASP A 381 -4.73 12.21 7.40
C ASP A 381 -6.26 12.27 7.29
N PRO A 382 -6.98 12.72 8.34
CA PRO A 382 -8.44 12.77 8.32
C PRO A 382 -8.99 13.72 7.25
N GLU A 383 -8.22 14.73 6.82
CA GLU A 383 -8.66 15.72 5.83
C GLU A 383 -8.61 15.19 4.40
N THR A 384 -7.81 14.15 4.16
CA THR A 384 -7.57 13.64 2.80
C THR A 384 -8.21 12.29 2.53
N LEU A 385 -8.88 11.68 3.52
CA LEU A 385 -9.56 10.40 3.33
C LEU A 385 -10.55 10.43 2.16
N TYR A 386 -11.39 11.48 2.08
CA TYR A 386 -12.34 11.64 0.98
C TYR A 386 -11.63 11.83 -0.38
N HIS A 387 -10.51 12.54 -0.39
CA HIS A 387 -9.71 12.74 -1.61
C HIS A 387 -9.07 11.42 -2.07
N ASP A 388 -8.58 10.57 -1.15
CA ASP A 388 -8.05 9.24 -1.50
C ASP A 388 -9.13 8.36 -2.15
N HIS A 389 -10.38 8.44 -1.67
CA HIS A 389 -11.52 7.72 -2.23
C HIS A 389 -11.84 8.19 -3.65
N ILE A 390 -11.81 9.50 -3.89
CA ILE A 390 -11.97 10.06 -5.25
C ILE A 390 -10.84 9.59 -6.16
N ASP A 391 -9.58 9.65 -5.71
CA ASP A 391 -8.43 9.23 -6.51
C ASP A 391 -8.55 7.74 -6.89
N ASN A 392 -8.97 6.90 -5.95
CA ASN A 392 -9.21 5.47 -6.23
C ASN A 392 -10.35 5.27 -7.24
N ALA A 393 -11.48 5.96 -7.09
CA ALA A 393 -12.60 5.85 -8.02
C ALA A 393 -12.24 6.31 -9.45
N VAL A 394 -11.46 7.40 -9.57
CA VAL A 394 -10.97 7.89 -10.86
C VAL A 394 -10.04 6.88 -11.50
N ILE A 395 -9.09 6.32 -10.73
CA ILE A 395 -8.19 5.30 -11.25
C ILE A 395 -8.95 4.04 -11.65
N ASP A 396 -9.90 3.56 -10.84
CA ASP A 396 -10.69 2.38 -11.17
C ASP A 396 -11.42 2.57 -12.52
N ALA A 397 -12.04 3.72 -12.75
CA ALA A 397 -12.66 4.05 -14.04
C ALA A 397 -11.64 4.12 -15.20
N MET A 398 -10.43 4.60 -14.94
CA MET A 398 -9.35 4.60 -15.93
C MET A 398 -8.90 3.16 -16.26
N LEU A 399 -8.78 2.27 -15.27
CA LEU A 399 -8.42 0.88 -15.47
C LEU A 399 -9.49 0.13 -16.26
N GLU A 400 -10.78 0.41 -16.02
CA GLU A 400 -11.88 -0.09 -16.85
C GLU A 400 -11.74 0.36 -18.32
N GLY A 401 -11.37 1.63 -18.55
CA GLY A 401 -11.04 2.14 -19.89
C GLY A 401 -9.85 1.41 -20.52
N ALA A 402 -8.80 1.14 -19.75
CA ALA A 402 -7.65 0.35 -20.20
C ALA A 402 -8.10 -1.03 -20.69
N GLU A 403 -8.97 -1.71 -19.94
CA GLU A 403 -9.54 -3.02 -20.34
C GLU A 403 -10.45 -2.92 -21.56
N ALA A 404 -11.11 -1.77 -21.78
CA ALA A 404 -11.85 -1.48 -23.00
C ALA A 404 -10.95 -1.16 -24.21
N GLY A 405 -9.63 -1.08 -24.01
CA GLY A 405 -8.63 -0.85 -25.06
C GLY A 405 -8.13 0.59 -25.17
N ASP A 406 -8.46 1.46 -24.21
CA ASP A 406 -7.88 2.79 -24.15
C ASP A 406 -6.36 2.71 -23.98
N ARG A 407 -5.63 3.57 -24.69
CA ARG A 407 -4.17 3.62 -24.64
C ARG A 407 -3.72 4.91 -23.98
N LEU A 408 -2.62 4.82 -23.23
CA LEU A 408 -1.95 6.01 -22.70
C LEU A 408 -1.43 6.88 -23.84
N GLY A 409 -1.92 8.11 -23.92
CA GLY A 409 -1.38 9.15 -24.79
C GLY A 409 -0.29 9.95 -24.08
N TYR A 410 0.55 10.62 -24.86
CA TYR A 410 1.54 11.57 -24.33
C TYR A 410 1.67 12.78 -25.25
N ALA A 411 2.03 13.91 -24.66
CA ALA A 411 2.37 15.10 -25.41
C ALA A 411 3.76 14.91 -26.04
N TRP A 412 3.82 14.56 -27.33
CA TRP A 412 5.07 14.28 -28.05
C TRP A 412 6.13 15.40 -27.91
N TYR A 413 5.71 16.65 -27.78
CA TYR A 413 6.61 17.81 -27.61
C TYR A 413 7.25 17.91 -26.21
N LEU A 414 6.77 17.12 -25.24
CA LEU A 414 7.35 17.01 -23.89
C LEU A 414 8.29 15.80 -23.73
N LEU A 415 8.43 14.94 -24.74
CA LEU A 415 9.35 13.78 -24.70
C LEU A 415 10.77 14.13 -24.23
N PRO A 416 11.40 15.26 -24.63
CA PRO A 416 12.76 15.60 -24.20
C PRO A 416 12.87 16.05 -22.73
N LEU A 417 11.74 16.23 -22.05
CA LEU A 417 11.65 16.66 -20.64
C LEU A 417 11.21 15.52 -19.70
N ALA A 418 10.87 14.36 -20.26
CA ALA A 418 10.39 13.19 -19.55
C ALA A 418 11.54 12.37 -18.94
#